data_AF-A0A1D2QUS3-F1
#
_entry.id   AF-A0A1D2QUS3-F1
#
_cell.length_a   1.000
_cell.length_b   1.000
_cell.length_c   1.000
_cell.angle_alpha   90.00
_cell.angle_beta   90.00
_cell.angle_gamma   90.00
#
_symmetry.space_group_name_H-M   'P 1'
#
loop_
_entity.id
_entity.type
_entity.pdbx_description
1 polymer ?
#
loop_
_entity_poly.entity_id
_entity_poly.type
_entity_poly.pdbx_seq_one_letter_code
_entity_poly.pdbx_strand_id
1 'polypeptide(L)'
;MSVIKNMCSKNMESIIKHRDLILLAEIGALIHDLGKLSEEFVGHSSVEKEPEKFPHNKIFDPNYMPKSLMDIIDKIEVDDLFQSKKKIKILRELIENHHGRNRKSNLLKILKAPGCDAADSGVDKGTPGRKQSKDNTFISTAFGYEKRPINLSQLKSFRDEFCDVLEKELSKIKNAKDGVLDWKEIRANIFKSAEQTFSKALGETRRASNDVTLWDHSYSVASLYKAALAKILIDNELTGPQDLKWRILSINFDKLKFMGSSYNIPDTLRRKELLEGIEEKIKNFIEVEFPVGNEIYRDETGIYFGIPNPKDNSKQEELKNIFTEEVIRLFQDVIDGEILPEINISKDSRPLTILGNAIGKGKNQPQVSQVAITKWKDKWNKDNLNKTALLDEGLCKIVGCKYYDN
;
A
#
# COMPACT_ATOMS: atom_id res chain seq x y z
N MET A 1 -4.73 -4.47 -19.21
CA MET A 1 -3.39 -4.81 -19.79
C MET A 1 -3.06 -4.12 -21.12
N SER A 2 -4.00 -3.87 -22.06
CA SER A 2 -3.67 -3.24 -23.35
C SER A 2 -3.30 -1.75 -23.27
N VAL A 3 -3.81 -1.02 -22.27
CA VAL A 3 -3.53 0.42 -22.09
C VAL A 3 -2.11 0.65 -21.57
N ILE A 4 -1.70 -0.05 -20.50
CA ILE A 4 -0.37 0.10 -19.88
C ILE A 4 0.78 -0.25 -20.84
N LYS A 5 0.61 -1.30 -21.68
CA LYS A 5 1.66 -1.72 -22.63
C LYS A 5 1.98 -0.68 -23.71
N ASN A 6 1.02 0.17 -24.07
CA ASN A 6 1.24 1.21 -25.08
C ASN A 6 1.87 2.50 -24.49
N MET A 7 2.01 2.57 -23.16
CA MET A 7 2.45 3.78 -22.43
C MET A 7 3.82 3.61 -21.74
N CYS A 8 4.35 2.39 -21.65
CA CYS A 8 5.56 2.11 -20.86
C CYS A 8 6.82 2.03 -21.72
N SER A 9 7.90 2.69 -21.29
CA SER A 9 9.24 2.31 -21.72
C SER A 9 9.60 0.90 -21.22
N LYS A 10 10.68 0.30 -21.78
CA LYS A 10 11.22 -0.99 -21.31
C LYS A 10 11.42 -1.05 -19.78
N ASN A 11 11.69 0.08 -19.13
CA ASN A 11 11.92 0.12 -17.68
C ASN A 11 10.61 -0.07 -16.89
N MET A 12 9.50 0.52 -17.33
CA MET A 12 8.20 0.39 -16.66
C MET A 12 7.51 -0.95 -16.99
N GLU A 13 7.80 -1.54 -18.17
CA GLU A 13 7.40 -2.92 -18.49
C GLU A 13 7.97 -3.95 -17.50
N SER A 14 9.08 -3.64 -16.83
CA SER A 14 9.68 -4.53 -15.81
C SER A 14 8.73 -4.81 -14.65
N ILE A 15 7.90 -3.82 -14.25
CA ILE A 15 6.90 -3.96 -13.19
C ILE A 15 5.83 -4.96 -13.60
N ILE A 16 5.34 -4.85 -14.84
CA ILE A 16 4.32 -5.77 -15.36
C ILE A 16 4.89 -7.18 -15.51
N LYS A 17 6.14 -7.30 -15.99
CA LYS A 17 6.82 -8.59 -16.15
C LYS A 17 7.03 -9.31 -14.81
N HIS A 18 7.31 -8.58 -13.74
CA HIS A 18 7.57 -9.14 -12.40
C HIS A 18 6.39 -8.95 -11.43
N ARG A 19 5.20 -8.66 -11.96
CA ARG A 19 4.00 -8.36 -11.17
C ARG A 19 3.71 -9.43 -10.11
N ASP A 20 3.72 -10.69 -10.51
CA ASP A 20 3.42 -11.82 -9.61
C ASP A 20 4.46 -11.94 -8.50
N LEU A 21 5.74 -11.69 -8.82
CA LEU A 21 6.82 -11.66 -7.83
C LEU A 21 6.60 -10.52 -6.82
N ILE A 22 6.29 -9.31 -7.28
CA ILE A 22 6.10 -8.15 -6.40
C ILE A 22 4.92 -8.40 -5.44
N LEU A 23 3.79 -8.89 -5.95
CA LEU A 23 2.59 -9.15 -5.16
C LEU A 23 2.78 -10.30 -4.17
N LEU A 24 3.49 -11.36 -4.58
CA LEU A 24 3.84 -12.46 -3.68
C LEU A 24 4.81 -12.00 -2.58
N ALA A 25 5.80 -11.18 -2.95
CA ALA A 25 6.78 -10.64 -2.02
C ALA A 25 6.13 -9.65 -1.03
N GLU A 26 5.15 -8.85 -1.48
CA GLU A 26 4.31 -8.03 -0.62
C GLU A 26 3.56 -8.89 0.43
N ILE A 27 2.90 -9.98 0.00
CA ILE A 27 2.25 -10.91 0.95
C ILE A 27 3.27 -11.45 1.94
N GLY A 28 4.46 -11.85 1.48
CA GLY A 28 5.53 -12.34 2.34
C GLY A 28 6.00 -11.31 3.38
N ALA A 29 6.04 -10.03 3.01
CA ALA A 29 6.33 -8.94 3.94
C ALA A 29 5.18 -8.68 4.92
N LEU A 30 3.92 -8.76 4.47
CA LEU A 30 2.75 -8.64 5.34
C LEU A 30 2.75 -9.72 6.43
N ILE A 31 3.13 -10.96 6.11
CA ILE A 31 3.07 -12.07 7.06
C ILE A 31 4.40 -12.33 7.80
N HIS A 32 5.44 -11.53 7.56
CA HIS A 32 6.79 -11.83 8.06
C HIS A 32 6.83 -11.98 9.59
N ASP A 33 5.98 -11.22 10.29
CA ASP A 33 5.87 -11.15 11.74
C ASP A 33 4.63 -11.89 12.29
N LEU A 34 4.04 -12.81 11.52
CA LEU A 34 2.83 -13.57 11.89
C LEU A 34 2.93 -14.23 13.28
N GLY A 35 4.14 -14.58 13.72
CA GLY A 35 4.33 -15.18 15.04
C GLY A 35 4.05 -14.25 16.22
N LYS A 36 3.97 -12.94 16.01
CA LYS A 36 3.50 -11.99 17.02
C LYS A 36 2.02 -12.15 17.36
N LEU A 37 1.23 -12.78 16.49
CA LEU A 37 -0.16 -13.14 16.74
C LEU A 37 -0.24 -14.40 17.63
N SER A 38 0.27 -14.28 18.85
CA SER A 38 0.39 -15.37 19.80
C SER A 38 0.41 -14.85 21.24
N GLU A 39 -0.08 -15.65 22.18
CA GLU A 39 0.00 -15.32 23.61
C GLU A 39 1.45 -15.36 24.11
N GLU A 40 2.25 -16.26 23.55
CA GLU A 40 3.66 -16.45 23.88
C GLU A 40 4.49 -15.22 23.52
N PHE A 41 4.17 -14.53 22.42
CA PHE A 41 4.83 -13.27 22.07
C PHE A 41 4.52 -12.16 23.07
N VAL A 42 3.25 -12.01 23.45
CA VAL A 42 2.84 -10.98 24.42
C VAL A 42 3.46 -11.26 25.78
N GLY A 43 3.37 -12.51 26.24
CA GLY A 43 3.94 -12.94 27.51
C GLY A 43 5.47 -12.83 27.54
N HIS A 44 6.17 -13.17 26.46
CA HIS A 44 7.62 -12.94 26.34
C HIS A 44 7.99 -11.45 26.40
N SER A 45 7.16 -10.60 25.78
CA SER A 45 7.40 -9.16 25.70
C SER A 45 6.96 -8.40 26.97
N SER A 46 6.24 -9.07 27.87
CA SER A 46 5.69 -8.49 29.10
C SER A 46 6.74 -8.27 30.20
N VAL A 47 6.30 -7.69 31.31
CA VAL A 47 7.08 -7.54 32.55
C VAL A 47 7.45 -8.91 33.13
N GLU A 48 6.51 -9.85 33.12
CA GLU A 48 6.69 -11.21 33.62
C GLU A 48 7.67 -12.00 32.75
N LYS A 49 7.70 -11.72 31.44
CA LYS A 49 8.60 -12.37 30.47
C LYS A 49 8.38 -13.88 30.45
N GLU A 50 7.12 -14.29 30.31
CA GLU A 50 6.69 -15.68 30.32
C GLU A 50 5.99 -16.03 28.99
N PRO A 51 6.60 -16.86 28.14
CA PRO A 51 7.84 -17.60 28.36
C PRO A 51 9.10 -16.72 28.27
N GLU A 52 10.20 -17.17 28.91
CA GLU A 52 11.46 -16.42 28.96
C GLU A 52 12.01 -16.11 27.55
N LYS A 53 11.78 -17.01 26.61
CA LYS A 53 12.22 -16.88 25.22
C LYS A 53 11.13 -17.35 24.27
N PHE A 54 10.73 -16.46 23.36
CA PHE A 54 9.84 -16.80 22.26
C PHE A 54 10.38 -16.24 20.93
N PRO A 55 11.00 -17.09 20.08
CA PRO A 55 11.43 -16.68 18.75
C PRO A 55 10.22 -16.66 17.79
N HIS A 56 9.54 -15.52 17.67
CA HIS A 56 8.36 -15.36 16.81
C HIS A 56 8.60 -15.59 15.30
N ASN A 57 9.86 -15.69 14.87
CA ASN A 57 10.23 -16.11 13.52
C ASN A 57 10.28 -17.64 13.35
N LYS A 58 10.06 -18.43 14.40
CA LYS A 58 10.11 -19.90 14.39
C LYS A 58 8.73 -20.51 14.59
N ILE A 59 7.81 -20.12 13.70
CA ILE A 59 6.40 -20.54 13.72
C ILE A 59 6.04 -21.61 12.69
N PHE A 60 7.02 -22.14 11.95
CA PHE A 60 6.83 -23.32 11.10
C PHE A 60 6.82 -24.59 11.96
N ASP A 61 5.82 -24.67 12.82
CA ASP A 61 5.57 -25.75 13.77
C ASP A 61 4.05 -25.97 13.86
N PRO A 62 3.57 -27.23 13.92
CA PRO A 62 2.14 -27.55 13.89
C PRO A 62 1.30 -26.88 14.99
N ASN A 63 1.92 -26.37 16.05
CA ASN A 63 1.24 -25.61 17.10
C ASN A 63 0.85 -24.19 16.67
N TYR A 64 1.54 -23.63 15.66
CA TYR A 64 1.33 -22.26 15.19
C TYR A 64 0.77 -22.18 13.77
N MET A 65 1.03 -23.19 12.94
CA MET A 65 0.64 -23.19 11.53
C MET A 65 0.24 -24.61 11.10
N PRO A 66 -0.86 -24.78 10.34
CA PRO A 66 -1.22 -26.09 9.78
C PRO A 66 -0.10 -26.65 8.89
N LYS A 67 0.13 -27.96 8.95
CA LYS A 67 1.16 -28.63 8.13
C LYS A 67 0.90 -28.46 6.63
N SER A 68 -0.37 -28.47 6.22
CA SER A 68 -0.81 -28.22 4.84
C SER A 68 -0.39 -26.85 4.33
N LEU A 69 -0.58 -25.80 5.14
CA LEU A 69 -0.11 -24.45 4.85
C LEU A 69 1.43 -24.39 4.76
N MET A 70 2.15 -25.01 5.70
CA MET A 70 3.62 -25.07 5.63
C MET A 70 4.10 -25.72 4.32
N ASP A 71 3.48 -26.84 3.93
CA ASP A 71 3.80 -27.55 2.68
C ASP A 71 3.52 -26.70 1.44
N ILE A 72 2.51 -25.80 1.48
CA ILE A 72 2.22 -24.85 0.40
C ILE A 72 3.30 -23.77 0.37
N ILE A 73 3.62 -23.14 1.51
CA ILE A 73 4.66 -22.13 1.64
C ILE A 73 6.01 -22.66 1.14
N ASP A 74 6.35 -23.91 1.46
CA ASP A 74 7.59 -24.54 1.04
C ASP A 74 7.69 -24.82 -0.46
N LYS A 75 6.55 -24.89 -1.16
CA LYS A 75 6.49 -25.14 -2.60
C LYS A 75 6.49 -23.86 -3.44
N ILE A 76 6.23 -22.72 -2.81
CA ILE A 76 6.25 -21.43 -3.49
C ILE A 76 7.70 -20.93 -3.53
N GLU A 77 8.33 -21.14 -4.69
CA GLU A 77 9.70 -20.71 -4.98
C GLU A 77 9.74 -19.64 -6.07
N VAL A 78 10.64 -18.68 -5.91
CA VAL A 78 10.91 -17.64 -6.91
C VAL A 78 12.41 -17.49 -7.14
N ASP A 79 12.80 -16.94 -8.28
CA ASP A 79 14.18 -16.55 -8.52
C ASP A 79 14.53 -15.33 -7.66
N ASP A 80 15.70 -15.37 -7.01
CA ASP A 80 16.20 -14.22 -6.24
C ASP A 80 16.53 -13.06 -7.19
N LEU A 81 16.32 -11.82 -6.72
CA LEU A 81 16.49 -10.62 -7.54
C LEU A 81 17.91 -10.52 -8.09
N PHE A 82 18.01 -10.42 -9.43
CA PHE A 82 19.27 -10.41 -10.19
C PHE A 82 20.17 -11.65 -9.95
N GLN A 83 19.60 -12.76 -9.49
CA GLN A 83 20.30 -14.02 -9.26
C GLN A 83 19.44 -15.19 -9.79
N SER A 84 19.19 -15.22 -11.11
CA SER A 84 18.29 -16.17 -11.77
C SER A 84 18.62 -17.66 -11.58
N LYS A 85 19.82 -18.00 -11.10
CA LYS A 85 20.20 -19.41 -10.81
C LYS A 85 19.86 -19.84 -9.37
N LYS A 86 19.34 -18.93 -8.56
CA LYS A 86 19.10 -19.16 -7.14
C LYS A 86 17.62 -18.99 -6.83
N LYS A 87 16.97 -20.13 -6.63
CA LYS A 87 15.59 -20.17 -6.14
C LYS A 87 15.55 -19.95 -4.63
N ILE A 88 14.54 -19.24 -4.19
CA ILE A 88 14.26 -19.00 -2.78
C ILE A 88 12.80 -19.36 -2.48
N LYS A 89 12.59 -19.98 -1.32
CA LYS A 89 11.26 -20.17 -0.73
C LYS A 89 10.83 -18.86 -0.08
N ILE A 90 10.41 -17.89 -0.90
CA ILE A 90 10.31 -16.48 -0.49
C ILE A 90 9.50 -16.30 0.80
N LEU A 91 8.31 -16.91 0.91
CA LEU A 91 7.46 -16.76 2.09
C LEU A 91 8.12 -17.32 3.36
N ARG A 92 8.67 -18.55 3.30
CA ARG A 92 9.43 -19.13 4.43
C ARG A 92 10.65 -18.30 4.77
N GLU A 93 11.39 -17.82 3.76
CA GLU A 93 12.61 -17.08 3.98
C GLU A 93 12.35 -15.74 4.70
N LEU A 94 11.31 -15.00 4.28
CA LEU A 94 10.92 -13.74 4.90
C LEU A 94 10.42 -13.94 6.34
N ILE A 95 9.69 -15.01 6.64
CA ILE A 95 9.24 -15.32 8.01
C ILE A 95 10.39 -15.84 8.88
N GLU A 96 11.19 -16.80 8.44
CA GLU A 96 12.15 -17.44 9.36
C GLU A 96 13.44 -16.66 9.56
N ASN A 97 13.83 -15.86 8.57
CA ASN A 97 15.17 -15.28 8.51
C ASN A 97 15.18 -13.74 8.56
N HIS A 98 14.04 -13.08 8.81
CA HIS A 98 14.01 -11.62 9.01
C HIS A 98 14.83 -11.18 10.24
N HIS A 99 15.10 -12.06 11.21
CA HIS A 99 16.01 -11.79 12.34
C HIS A 99 17.45 -12.27 12.14
N GLY A 100 18.39 -11.68 12.89
CA GLY A 100 19.80 -12.11 12.96
C GLY A 100 20.71 -11.53 11.87
N ARG A 101 21.94 -12.06 11.73
CA ARG A 101 22.93 -11.51 10.77
C ARG A 101 22.87 -12.10 9.36
N ASN A 102 22.11 -13.18 9.20
CA ASN A 102 22.04 -13.90 7.94
C ASN A 102 21.27 -13.11 6.87
N ARG A 103 21.84 -12.95 5.68
CA ARG A 103 21.29 -12.18 4.55
C ARG A 103 21.41 -13.01 3.27
N LYS A 104 20.75 -14.18 3.27
CA LYS A 104 20.88 -15.20 2.23
C LYS A 104 20.44 -14.67 0.87
N SER A 105 19.26 -14.05 0.74
CA SER A 105 18.75 -13.52 -0.52
C SER A 105 18.69 -12.00 -0.61
N ASN A 106 18.64 -11.46 -1.83
CA ASN A 106 18.47 -10.02 -2.05
C ASN A 106 17.06 -9.59 -1.62
N LEU A 107 16.05 -10.42 -1.88
CA LEU A 107 14.69 -10.21 -1.40
C LEU A 107 14.65 -10.10 0.13
N LEU A 108 15.31 -11.00 0.87
CA LEU A 108 15.41 -10.91 2.33
C LEU A 108 16.16 -9.66 2.80
N LYS A 109 17.25 -9.28 2.11
CA LYS A 109 18.04 -8.09 2.47
C LYS A 109 17.21 -6.80 2.44
N ILE A 110 16.32 -6.66 1.48
CA ILE A 110 15.49 -5.46 1.29
C ILE A 110 14.45 -5.34 2.43
N LEU A 111 13.88 -6.45 2.88
CA LEU A 111 12.89 -6.48 3.96
C LEU A 111 13.58 -6.17 5.31
N LYS A 112 14.64 -6.91 5.59
CA LYS A 112 15.31 -6.99 6.89
C LYS A 112 16.10 -5.74 7.25
N ALA A 113 16.26 -5.48 8.55
CA ALA A 113 17.12 -4.41 9.07
C ALA A 113 18.52 -4.33 8.38
N PRO A 114 18.93 -3.13 7.90
CA PRO A 114 18.32 -1.81 8.10
C PRO A 114 17.28 -1.38 7.03
N GLY A 115 16.68 -2.34 6.32
CA GLY A 115 15.67 -2.12 5.28
C GLY A 115 14.28 -1.76 5.79
N CYS A 116 13.24 -2.30 5.15
CA CYS A 116 11.85 -1.89 5.34
C CYS A 116 11.34 -2.06 6.77
N ASP A 117 11.57 -3.22 7.39
CA ASP A 117 11.19 -3.50 8.78
C ASP A 117 11.80 -2.49 9.77
N ALA A 118 13.08 -2.15 9.58
CA ALA A 118 13.76 -1.17 10.43
C ALA A 118 13.34 0.28 10.14
N ALA A 119 13.01 0.60 8.88
CA ALA A 119 12.53 1.93 8.50
C ALA A 119 11.18 2.25 9.16
N ASP A 120 10.30 1.26 9.23
CA ASP A 120 9.01 1.36 9.94
C ASP A 120 9.19 1.36 11.45
N SER A 121 9.81 0.30 12.00
CA SER A 121 10.09 0.17 13.43
C SER A 121 10.81 1.38 14.03
N GLY A 122 11.71 2.03 13.27
CA GLY A 122 12.47 3.18 13.75
C GLY A 122 11.61 4.43 14.00
N VAL A 123 10.48 4.57 13.30
CA VAL A 123 9.52 5.65 13.52
C VAL A 123 8.72 5.40 14.78
N ASP A 124 8.21 4.18 14.94
CA ASP A 124 7.29 3.81 16.03
C ASP A 124 7.99 3.69 17.39
N LYS A 125 9.26 3.26 17.38
CA LYS A 125 10.01 2.95 18.60
C LYS A 125 10.62 4.15 19.29
N GLY A 126 10.32 5.40 18.91
CA GLY A 126 10.91 6.65 19.42
C GLY A 126 11.57 6.56 20.81
N THR A 127 10.81 6.81 21.88
CA THR A 127 11.22 6.57 23.27
C THR A 127 10.21 5.61 23.91
N PRO A 128 10.33 4.29 23.64
CA PRO A 128 9.30 3.35 24.01
C PRO A 128 9.23 3.26 25.53
N GLY A 129 8.02 3.31 26.05
CA GLY A 129 7.76 3.34 27.49
C GLY A 129 7.96 1.99 28.16
N ARG A 130 7.27 1.82 29.29
CA ARG A 130 7.39 0.60 30.10
C ARG A 130 6.70 -0.58 29.43
N LYS A 131 7.22 -1.78 29.67
CA LYS A 131 6.56 -3.03 29.32
C LYS A 131 5.21 -3.13 30.02
N GLN A 132 4.25 -3.79 29.38
CA GLN A 132 2.95 -4.11 29.95
C GLN A 132 3.00 -5.47 30.67
N SER A 133 2.10 -5.69 31.61
CA SER A 133 1.89 -7.02 32.21
C SER A 133 1.12 -7.90 31.21
N LYS A 134 1.45 -9.19 31.13
CA LYS A 134 0.74 -10.13 30.25
C LYS A 134 -0.75 -10.23 30.59
N ASP A 135 -1.10 -10.08 31.88
CA ASP A 135 -2.48 -10.15 32.35
C ASP A 135 -3.27 -8.86 32.08
N ASN A 136 -2.56 -7.77 31.74
CA ASN A 136 -3.10 -6.43 31.53
C ASN A 136 -2.40 -5.73 30.36
N THR A 137 -2.42 -6.36 29.18
CA THR A 137 -1.88 -5.80 27.94
C THR A 137 -2.98 -5.10 27.14
N PHE A 138 -2.79 -3.84 26.78
CA PHE A 138 -3.77 -3.01 26.06
C PHE A 138 -3.22 -2.50 24.73
N ILE A 139 -4.13 -2.39 23.77
CA ILE A 139 -3.98 -1.56 22.58
C ILE A 139 -4.55 -0.18 22.91
N SER A 140 -3.75 0.87 22.79
CA SER A 140 -4.20 2.25 22.93
C SER A 140 -4.64 2.82 21.59
N THR A 141 -5.43 3.88 21.59
CA THR A 141 -5.55 4.75 20.43
C THR A 141 -4.35 5.71 20.37
N ALA A 142 -4.16 6.38 19.23
CA ALA A 142 -3.18 7.47 19.10
C ALA A 142 -3.39 8.62 20.13
N PHE A 143 -4.56 8.69 20.78
CA PHE A 143 -4.86 9.65 21.85
C PHE A 143 -4.71 9.06 23.26
N GLY A 144 -4.15 7.86 23.38
CA GLY A 144 -3.89 7.19 24.66
C GLY A 144 -5.12 6.53 25.29
N TYR A 145 -6.24 6.38 24.57
CA TYR A 145 -7.43 5.71 25.11
C TYR A 145 -7.30 4.19 25.02
N GLU A 146 -7.55 3.50 26.15
CA GLU A 146 -7.41 2.05 26.27
C GLU A 146 -8.74 1.44 26.71
N LYS A 147 -9.39 0.74 25.80
CA LYS A 147 -10.77 0.27 26.04
C LYS A 147 -10.84 -0.95 26.95
N ARG A 148 -10.12 -2.02 26.59
CA ARG A 148 -10.08 -3.30 27.31
C ARG A 148 -8.76 -4.00 27.02
N PRO A 149 -8.25 -4.84 27.95
CA PRO A 149 -7.06 -5.62 27.68
C PRO A 149 -7.33 -6.64 26.57
N ILE A 150 -6.27 -7.01 25.85
CA ILE A 150 -6.29 -8.08 24.86
C ILE A 150 -6.57 -9.39 25.60
N ASN A 151 -7.50 -10.19 25.07
CA ASN A 151 -7.67 -11.56 25.52
C ASN A 151 -6.62 -12.45 24.85
N LEU A 152 -5.53 -12.77 25.55
CA LEU A 152 -4.41 -13.52 24.98
C LEU A 152 -4.82 -14.89 24.43
N SER A 153 -5.75 -15.58 25.10
CA SER A 153 -6.23 -16.90 24.67
C SER A 153 -6.93 -16.88 23.29
N GLN A 154 -7.43 -15.72 22.84
CA GLN A 154 -8.04 -15.55 21.53
C GLN A 154 -7.03 -15.28 20.41
N LEU A 155 -5.77 -14.94 20.72
CA LEU A 155 -4.77 -14.66 19.69
C LEU A 155 -4.49 -15.89 18.84
N LYS A 156 -4.54 -17.09 19.44
CA LYS A 156 -4.45 -18.34 18.70
C LYS A 156 -5.60 -18.50 17.70
N SER A 157 -6.85 -18.29 18.12
CA SER A 157 -7.99 -18.44 17.19
C SER A 157 -7.91 -17.45 16.03
N PHE A 158 -7.50 -16.20 16.29
CA PHE A 158 -7.29 -15.23 15.20
C PHE A 158 -6.16 -15.64 14.26
N ARG A 159 -5.09 -16.25 14.77
CA ARG A 159 -4.02 -16.81 13.94
C ARG A 159 -4.50 -17.97 13.09
N ASP A 160 -5.27 -18.89 13.67
CA ASP A 160 -5.82 -20.05 12.97
C ASP A 160 -6.79 -19.59 11.86
N GLU A 161 -7.68 -18.63 12.15
CA GLU A 161 -8.57 -18.00 11.15
C GLU A 161 -7.79 -17.37 9.98
N PHE A 162 -6.70 -16.65 10.29
CA PHE A 162 -5.84 -16.09 9.25
C PHE A 162 -5.11 -17.17 8.44
N CYS A 163 -4.61 -18.22 9.10
CA CYS A 163 -3.94 -19.34 8.44
C CYS A 163 -4.87 -20.07 7.47
N ASP A 164 -6.15 -20.24 7.82
CA ASP A 164 -7.15 -20.86 6.93
C ASP A 164 -7.35 -20.04 5.64
N VAL A 165 -7.47 -18.71 5.77
CA VAL A 165 -7.57 -17.82 4.59
C VAL A 165 -6.27 -17.85 3.78
N LEU A 166 -5.11 -17.78 4.45
CA LEU A 166 -3.82 -17.82 3.79
C LEU A 166 -3.61 -19.13 3.03
N GLU A 167 -3.97 -20.27 3.62
CA GLU A 167 -3.91 -21.58 2.98
C GLU A 167 -4.78 -21.65 1.73
N LYS A 168 -6.03 -21.19 1.84
CA LYS A 168 -6.97 -21.14 0.72
C LYS A 168 -6.42 -20.32 -0.44
N GLU A 169 -5.93 -19.11 -0.17
CA GLU A 169 -5.49 -18.18 -1.21
C GLU A 169 -4.11 -18.57 -1.79
N LEU A 170 -3.15 -19.03 -0.97
CA LEU A 170 -1.87 -19.56 -1.47
C LEU A 170 -2.04 -20.85 -2.27
N SER A 171 -3.07 -21.65 -1.99
CA SER A 171 -3.40 -22.82 -2.80
C SER A 171 -3.80 -22.43 -4.23
N LYS A 172 -4.48 -21.30 -4.43
CA LYS A 172 -4.78 -20.77 -5.77
C LYS A 172 -3.48 -20.47 -6.53
N ILE A 173 -2.51 -19.84 -5.87
CA ILE A 173 -1.19 -19.51 -6.43
C ILE A 173 -0.43 -20.79 -6.80
N LYS A 174 -0.31 -21.73 -5.86
CA LYS A 174 0.42 -22.99 -6.06
C LYS A 174 -0.15 -23.85 -7.19
N ASN A 175 -1.47 -23.86 -7.36
CA ASN A 175 -2.14 -24.70 -8.35
C ASN A 175 -2.30 -24.02 -9.72
N ALA A 176 -1.86 -22.76 -9.87
CA ALA A 176 -1.92 -22.06 -11.14
C ALA A 176 -0.92 -22.71 -12.11
N LYS A 177 -1.45 -23.50 -13.05
CA LYS A 177 -0.62 -24.25 -13.99
C LYS A 177 -0.13 -23.44 -15.19
N ASP A 178 -0.89 -22.46 -15.66
CA ASP A 178 -0.52 -21.51 -16.75
C ASP A 178 -1.56 -20.36 -16.89
N GLY A 179 -2.41 -20.17 -15.87
CA GLY A 179 -3.55 -19.24 -15.92
C GLY A 179 -3.25 -17.88 -15.30
N VAL A 180 -3.96 -16.84 -15.73
CA VAL A 180 -3.89 -15.51 -15.11
C VAL A 180 -4.45 -15.61 -13.68
N LEU A 181 -3.58 -15.40 -12.69
CA LEU A 181 -3.97 -15.30 -11.29
C LEU A 181 -4.88 -14.08 -11.10
N ASP A 182 -6.03 -14.27 -10.44
CA ASP A 182 -6.84 -13.16 -9.94
C ASP A 182 -6.20 -12.58 -8.67
N TRP A 183 -5.11 -11.88 -8.90
CA TRP A 183 -4.38 -11.18 -7.85
C TRP A 183 -5.21 -10.12 -7.14
N LYS A 184 -6.24 -9.56 -7.79
CA LYS A 184 -7.13 -8.60 -7.15
C LYS A 184 -7.88 -9.29 -6.02
N GLU A 185 -8.49 -10.44 -6.31
CA GLU A 185 -9.21 -11.24 -5.32
C GLU A 185 -8.27 -11.82 -4.25
N ILE A 186 -7.18 -12.47 -4.67
CA ILE A 186 -6.20 -13.11 -3.76
C ILE A 186 -5.65 -12.10 -2.76
N ARG A 187 -5.17 -10.95 -3.25
CA ARG A 187 -4.61 -9.90 -2.39
C ARG A 187 -5.67 -9.33 -1.47
N ALA A 188 -6.86 -9.00 -1.98
CA ALA A 188 -7.94 -8.43 -1.18
C ALA A 188 -8.36 -9.37 -0.04
N ASN A 189 -8.48 -10.68 -0.30
CA ASN A 189 -8.86 -11.66 0.72
C ASN A 189 -7.80 -11.77 1.83
N ILE A 190 -6.52 -11.87 1.46
CA ILE A 190 -5.41 -11.97 2.44
C ILE A 190 -5.31 -10.69 3.27
N PHE A 191 -5.31 -9.52 2.63
CA PHE A 191 -5.17 -8.23 3.32
C PHE A 191 -6.35 -7.95 4.24
N LYS A 192 -7.58 -8.23 3.80
CA LYS A 192 -8.78 -8.08 4.64
C LYS A 192 -8.72 -9.01 5.86
N SER A 193 -8.31 -10.26 5.69
CA SER A 193 -8.18 -11.20 6.81
C SER A 193 -7.07 -10.77 7.77
N ALA A 194 -5.94 -10.27 7.25
CA ALA A 194 -4.87 -9.71 8.08
C ALA A 194 -5.33 -8.48 8.85
N GLU A 195 -6.01 -7.53 8.22
CA GLU A 195 -6.57 -6.35 8.90
C GLU A 195 -7.51 -6.75 10.03
N GLN A 196 -8.38 -7.73 9.80
CA GLN A 196 -9.34 -8.21 10.81
C GLN A 196 -8.66 -8.87 12.02
N THR A 197 -7.64 -9.70 11.79
CA THR A 197 -6.99 -10.53 12.82
C THR A 197 -5.79 -9.83 13.46
N PHE A 198 -4.92 -9.18 12.68
CA PHE A 198 -3.70 -8.53 13.16
C PHE A 198 -4.01 -7.24 13.92
N SER A 199 -5.12 -6.56 13.62
CA SER A 199 -5.61 -5.42 14.43
C SER A 199 -6.04 -5.82 15.85
N LYS A 200 -6.06 -7.12 16.18
CA LYS A 200 -6.33 -7.63 17.54
C LYS A 200 -5.06 -7.87 18.35
N ALA A 201 -3.88 -7.70 17.75
CA ALA A 201 -2.57 -7.91 18.37
C ALA A 201 -1.70 -6.65 18.28
N LEU A 202 -0.66 -6.59 19.10
CA LEU A 202 0.29 -5.48 19.14
C LEU A 202 1.50 -5.74 18.24
N GLY A 203 1.88 -4.72 17.47
CA GLY A 203 3.18 -4.69 16.78
C GLY A 203 4.30 -4.30 17.73
N GLU A 204 4.00 -3.39 18.66
CA GLU A 204 4.85 -2.95 19.77
C GLU A 204 4.08 -3.03 21.10
N THR A 205 4.62 -3.78 22.06
CA THR A 205 3.89 -4.10 23.31
C THR A 205 4.13 -3.10 24.44
N ARG A 206 5.05 -2.16 24.30
CA ARG A 206 5.39 -1.18 25.36
C ARG A 206 4.44 0.01 25.34
N ARG A 207 4.15 0.56 26.53
CA ARG A 207 3.36 1.79 26.69
C ARG A 207 3.97 2.95 25.89
N ALA A 208 3.13 3.89 25.45
CA ALA A 208 3.48 5.03 24.59
C ALA A 208 3.82 4.68 23.13
N SER A 209 3.87 3.39 22.79
CA SER A 209 3.93 2.88 21.40
C SER A 209 2.93 1.73 21.19
N ASN A 210 2.07 1.44 22.19
CA ASN A 210 1.06 0.38 22.16
C ASN A 210 -0.22 0.78 21.41
N ASP A 211 -0.17 1.89 20.67
CA ASP A 211 -1.14 2.28 19.66
C ASP A 211 -0.84 1.68 18.28
N VAL A 212 0.33 1.05 18.12
CA VAL A 212 0.72 0.34 16.90
C VAL A 212 0.30 -1.13 16.99
N THR A 213 -0.70 -1.51 16.21
CA THR A 213 -1.14 -2.90 16.08
C THR A 213 -0.19 -3.72 15.20
N LEU A 214 -0.34 -5.04 15.22
CA LEU A 214 0.39 -5.91 14.30
C LEU A 214 0.01 -5.61 12.84
N TRP A 215 -1.24 -5.19 12.60
CA TRP A 215 -1.70 -4.78 11.27
C TRP A 215 -0.95 -3.54 10.79
N ASP A 216 -0.88 -2.49 11.61
CA ASP A 216 -0.25 -1.21 11.23
C ASP A 216 1.22 -1.43 10.82
N HIS A 217 1.97 -2.15 11.66
CA HIS A 217 3.35 -2.53 11.38
C HIS A 217 3.48 -3.37 10.10
N SER A 218 2.70 -4.46 10.01
CA SER A 218 2.81 -5.40 8.90
C SER A 218 2.42 -4.79 7.56
N TYR A 219 1.35 -3.99 7.54
CA TYR A 219 0.88 -3.29 6.35
C TYR A 219 1.87 -2.21 5.90
N SER A 220 2.42 -1.45 6.84
CA SER A 220 3.46 -0.46 6.55
C SER A 220 4.71 -1.10 5.96
N VAL A 221 5.23 -2.18 6.58
CA VAL A 221 6.38 -2.93 6.06
C VAL A 221 6.10 -3.50 4.67
N ALA A 222 4.92 -4.08 4.43
CA ALA A 222 4.52 -4.59 3.11
C ALA A 222 4.48 -3.47 2.04
N SER A 223 3.98 -2.30 2.41
CA SER A 223 3.88 -1.12 1.54
C SER A 223 5.26 -0.57 1.16
N LEU A 224 6.15 -0.41 2.13
CA LEU A 224 7.53 -0.01 1.91
C LEU A 224 8.28 -1.05 1.06
N TYR A 225 8.08 -2.34 1.35
CA TYR A 225 8.73 -3.43 0.65
C TYR A 225 8.30 -3.50 -0.82
N LYS A 226 6.99 -3.44 -1.13
CA LYS A 226 6.48 -3.36 -2.50
C LYS A 226 7.15 -2.23 -3.28
N ALA A 227 7.11 -1.02 -2.73
CA ALA A 227 7.67 0.15 -3.39
C ALA A 227 9.21 0.05 -3.55
N ALA A 228 9.91 -0.57 -2.61
CA ALA A 228 11.34 -0.83 -2.74
C ALA A 228 11.66 -1.81 -3.87
N LEU A 229 10.88 -2.88 -4.02
CA LEU A 229 11.02 -3.84 -5.12
C LEU A 229 10.73 -3.17 -6.47
N ALA A 230 9.66 -2.38 -6.54
CA ALA A 230 9.30 -1.62 -7.74
C ALA A 230 10.44 -0.68 -8.16
N LYS A 231 11.02 0.08 -7.21
CA LYS A 231 12.20 0.92 -7.46
C LYS A 231 13.34 0.13 -8.07
N ILE A 232 13.71 -0.98 -7.44
CA ILE A 232 14.86 -1.81 -7.85
C ILE A 232 14.68 -2.38 -9.26
N LEU A 233 13.45 -2.76 -9.61
CA LEU A 233 13.11 -3.25 -10.95
C LEU A 233 13.10 -2.14 -12.01
N ILE A 234 12.51 -0.97 -11.69
CA ILE A 234 12.52 0.23 -12.55
C ILE A 234 13.96 0.72 -12.81
N ASP A 235 14.80 0.70 -11.77
CA ASP A 235 16.20 1.09 -11.88
C ASP A 235 17.06 -0.02 -12.52
N ASN A 236 16.58 -1.25 -12.53
CA ASN A 236 17.32 -2.46 -12.92
C ASN A 236 18.67 -2.58 -12.18
N GLU A 237 18.68 -2.15 -10.92
CA GLU A 237 19.87 -2.04 -10.06
C GLU A 237 19.48 -2.32 -8.60
N LEU A 238 20.25 -3.16 -7.89
CA LEU A 238 20.06 -3.36 -6.45
C LEU A 238 20.35 -2.07 -5.68
N THR A 239 19.45 -1.71 -4.78
CA THR A 239 19.66 -0.61 -3.82
C THR A 239 19.96 -1.20 -2.44
N GLY A 240 20.97 -0.65 -1.76
CA GLY A 240 21.28 -1.00 -0.39
C GLY A 240 20.09 -0.74 0.55
N PRO A 241 19.77 -1.62 1.52
CA PRO A 241 18.59 -1.44 2.37
C PRO A 241 18.55 -0.11 3.12
N GLN A 242 19.73 0.42 3.49
CA GLN A 242 19.85 1.71 4.14
C GLN A 242 19.69 2.92 3.22
N ASP A 243 19.77 2.73 1.91
CA ASP A 243 19.70 3.79 0.91
C ASP A 243 18.29 3.86 0.28
N LEU A 244 17.40 2.95 0.70
CA LEU A 244 16.00 2.95 0.29
C LEU A 244 15.30 4.21 0.82
N LYS A 245 14.61 4.85 -0.11
CA LYS A 245 13.73 5.98 0.13
C LYS A 245 12.47 5.81 -0.71
N TRP A 246 11.41 6.45 -0.26
CA TRP A 246 10.08 6.40 -0.84
C TRP A 246 9.56 7.80 -1.09
N ARG A 247 8.45 7.88 -1.83
CA ARG A 247 7.70 9.11 -2.06
C ARG A 247 6.22 8.86 -1.80
N ILE A 248 5.48 9.95 -1.66
CA ILE A 248 4.02 9.93 -1.56
C ILE A 248 3.46 10.44 -2.88
N LEU A 249 2.62 9.62 -3.50
CA LEU A 249 1.72 10.05 -4.55
C LEU A 249 0.43 10.54 -3.89
N SER A 250 0.08 11.78 -4.18
CA SER A 250 -1.19 12.39 -3.77
C SER A 250 -2.08 12.55 -4.98
N ILE A 251 -3.33 12.09 -4.88
CA ILE A 251 -4.36 12.31 -5.88
C ILE A 251 -5.49 13.07 -5.19
N ASN A 252 -5.52 14.38 -5.40
CA ASN A 252 -6.36 15.32 -4.68
C ASN A 252 -7.49 15.86 -5.56
N PHE A 253 -8.70 15.96 -5.03
CA PHE A 253 -9.86 16.47 -5.77
C PHE A 253 -10.98 16.89 -4.81
N ASP A 254 -11.89 17.75 -5.28
CA ASP A 254 -12.96 18.28 -4.42
C ASP A 254 -14.12 17.31 -4.25
N LYS A 255 -13.96 16.35 -3.33
CA LYS A 255 -15.03 15.41 -3.03
C LYS A 255 -16.29 16.14 -2.56
N LEU A 256 -16.12 17.12 -1.67
CA LEU A 256 -17.23 17.83 -1.02
C LEU A 256 -17.98 18.71 -2.02
N LYS A 257 -17.30 19.47 -2.87
CA LYS A 257 -17.97 20.29 -3.90
C LYS A 257 -18.63 19.43 -4.97
N PHE A 258 -18.00 18.33 -5.39
CA PHE A 258 -18.61 17.42 -6.36
C PHE A 258 -19.88 16.77 -5.80
N MET A 259 -19.87 16.36 -4.53
CA MET A 259 -21.07 15.83 -3.88
C MET A 259 -22.12 16.93 -3.61
N GLY A 260 -21.66 18.13 -3.25
CA GLY A 260 -22.48 19.29 -2.89
C GLY A 260 -23.10 20.03 -4.08
N SER A 261 -22.73 19.72 -5.31
CA SER A 261 -23.37 20.27 -6.52
C SER A 261 -24.74 19.63 -6.83
N SER A 262 -25.19 18.67 -6.02
CA SER A 262 -26.46 17.95 -6.21
C SER A 262 -27.65 18.68 -5.59
N TYR A 263 -28.83 18.52 -6.20
CA TYR A 263 -30.07 19.16 -5.75
C TYR A 263 -30.88 18.34 -4.74
N ASN A 264 -30.58 17.05 -4.59
CA ASN A 264 -31.28 16.14 -3.69
C ASN A 264 -30.33 15.06 -3.11
N ILE A 265 -30.79 14.39 -2.05
CA ILE A 265 -30.02 13.37 -1.34
C ILE A 265 -29.66 12.16 -2.24
N PRO A 266 -30.58 11.59 -3.04
CA PRO A 266 -30.23 10.51 -3.97
C PRO A 266 -29.07 10.83 -4.90
N ASP A 267 -29.06 12.03 -5.49
CA ASP A 267 -27.99 12.48 -6.39
C ASP A 267 -26.65 12.60 -5.63
N THR A 268 -26.67 13.15 -4.42
CA THR A 268 -25.47 13.22 -3.56
C THR A 268 -24.92 11.83 -3.24
N LEU A 269 -25.79 10.87 -2.90
CA LEU A 269 -25.37 9.48 -2.63
C LEU A 269 -24.79 8.83 -3.88
N ARG A 270 -25.41 9.03 -5.05
CA ARG A 270 -24.90 8.48 -6.30
C ARG A 270 -23.53 9.06 -6.66
N ARG A 271 -23.34 10.36 -6.48
CA ARG A 271 -22.03 11.01 -6.69
C ARG A 271 -20.96 10.49 -5.74
N LYS A 272 -21.32 10.25 -4.48
CA LYS A 272 -20.42 9.61 -3.51
C LYS A 272 -19.98 8.23 -4.00
N GLU A 273 -20.91 7.37 -4.42
CA GLU A 273 -20.59 6.04 -4.96
C GLU A 273 -19.71 6.11 -6.21
N LEU A 274 -19.94 7.09 -7.10
CA LEU A 274 -19.11 7.29 -8.30
C LEU A 274 -17.67 7.63 -7.91
N LEU A 275 -17.48 8.53 -6.94
CA LEU A 275 -16.16 8.88 -6.43
C LEU A 275 -15.47 7.68 -5.77
N GLU A 276 -16.15 6.99 -4.86
CA GLU A 276 -15.62 5.77 -4.22
C GLU A 276 -15.22 4.73 -5.28
N GLY A 277 -16.04 4.57 -6.32
CA GLY A 277 -15.74 3.69 -7.45
C GLY A 277 -14.53 4.11 -8.27
N ILE A 278 -14.27 5.41 -8.44
CA ILE A 278 -13.04 5.92 -9.07
C ILE A 278 -11.83 5.59 -8.18
N GLU A 279 -11.92 5.87 -6.88
CA GLU A 279 -10.83 5.63 -5.93
C GLU A 279 -10.45 4.16 -5.84
N GLU A 280 -11.43 3.24 -5.83
CA GLU A 280 -11.16 1.80 -5.86
C GLU A 280 -10.51 1.34 -7.17
N LYS A 281 -10.84 1.99 -8.31
CA LYS A 281 -10.16 1.70 -9.58
C LYS A 281 -8.71 2.20 -9.57
N ILE A 282 -8.46 3.40 -9.02
CA ILE A 282 -7.11 3.95 -8.83
C ILE A 282 -6.28 3.03 -7.92
N LYS A 283 -6.85 2.62 -6.78
CA LYS A 283 -6.22 1.69 -5.85
C LYS A 283 -5.89 0.37 -6.52
N ASN A 284 -6.84 -0.23 -7.24
CA ASN A 284 -6.58 -1.46 -7.99
C ASN A 284 -5.47 -1.30 -9.04
N PHE A 285 -5.45 -0.17 -9.74
CA PHE A 285 -4.39 0.11 -10.71
C PHE A 285 -3.00 0.13 -10.06
N ILE A 286 -2.82 0.91 -8.98
CA ILE A 286 -1.51 1.13 -8.35
C ILE A 286 -1.07 -0.07 -7.50
N GLU A 287 -2.00 -0.75 -6.84
CA GLU A 287 -1.67 -1.83 -5.91
C GLU A 287 -1.55 -3.19 -6.58
N VAL A 288 -2.28 -3.40 -7.68
CA VAL A 288 -2.48 -4.72 -8.29
C VAL A 288 -2.08 -4.75 -9.75
N GLU A 289 -2.57 -3.86 -10.62
CA GLU A 289 -2.28 -3.94 -12.06
C GLU A 289 -0.85 -3.50 -12.39
N PHE A 290 -0.41 -2.40 -11.78
CA PHE A 290 0.93 -1.85 -11.86
C PHE A 290 1.48 -1.71 -10.42
N PRO A 291 1.88 -2.82 -9.77
CA PRO A 291 2.08 -2.91 -8.31
C PRO A 291 3.32 -2.14 -7.85
N VAL A 292 3.19 -0.82 -7.76
CA VAL A 292 4.29 0.09 -7.39
C VAL A 292 4.08 0.73 -6.04
N GLY A 293 2.88 0.66 -5.47
CA GLY A 293 2.62 1.25 -4.17
C GLY A 293 1.39 0.68 -3.49
N ASN A 294 1.14 1.16 -2.28
CA ASN A 294 -0.05 0.87 -1.48
C ASN A 294 -0.65 2.17 -0.97
N GLU A 295 -1.97 2.19 -0.86
CA GLU A 295 -2.71 3.25 -0.20
C GLU A 295 -2.27 3.32 1.26
N ILE A 296 -1.81 4.48 1.68
CA ILE A 296 -1.40 4.73 3.07
C ILE A 296 -2.43 5.60 3.81
N TYR A 297 -3.27 6.32 3.08
CA TYR A 297 -4.28 7.21 3.65
C TYR A 297 -5.30 7.64 2.59
N ARG A 298 -6.55 7.87 3.02
CA ARG A 298 -7.64 8.40 2.20
C ARG A 298 -8.60 9.19 3.09
N ASP A 299 -8.98 10.39 2.65
CA ASP A 299 -9.99 11.23 3.31
C ASP A 299 -10.72 12.13 2.30
N GLU A 300 -11.41 13.18 2.76
CA GLU A 300 -12.10 14.15 1.91
C GLU A 300 -11.19 14.90 0.93
N THR A 301 -9.89 14.97 1.23
CA THR A 301 -8.92 15.72 0.43
C THR A 301 -8.37 14.91 -0.74
N GLY A 302 -8.44 13.58 -0.66
CA GLY A 302 -7.95 12.69 -1.71
C GLY A 302 -7.54 11.32 -1.22
N ILE A 303 -6.76 10.64 -2.06
CA ILE A 303 -6.19 9.31 -1.82
C ILE A 303 -4.67 9.36 -2.00
N TYR A 304 -3.93 8.70 -1.11
CA TYR A 304 -2.48 8.83 -0.96
C TYR A 304 -1.80 7.47 -0.96
N PHE A 305 -0.70 7.34 -1.71
CA PHE A 305 0.04 6.10 -1.86
C PHE A 305 1.52 6.26 -1.54
N GLY A 306 2.09 5.27 -0.84
CA GLY A 306 3.55 5.12 -0.75
C GLY A 306 4.09 4.48 -2.04
N ILE A 307 4.95 5.18 -2.77
CA ILE A 307 5.47 4.77 -4.09
C ILE A 307 7.01 4.76 -4.13
N PRO A 308 7.64 4.11 -5.13
CA PRO A 308 9.09 4.09 -5.30
C PRO A 308 9.69 5.48 -5.49
N ASN A 309 10.99 5.57 -5.21
CA ASN A 309 11.85 6.69 -5.61
C ASN A 309 12.90 6.23 -6.63
N PRO A 310 12.56 6.13 -7.94
CA PRO A 310 13.54 5.82 -8.99
C PRO A 310 14.72 6.80 -8.97
N LYS A 311 15.92 6.31 -9.29
CA LYS A 311 17.16 7.11 -9.20
C LYS A 311 17.17 8.25 -10.22
N ASP A 312 16.67 7.98 -11.43
CA ASP A 312 16.72 8.92 -12.56
C ASP A 312 15.47 9.81 -12.60
N ASN A 313 15.65 11.12 -12.81
CA ASN A 313 14.54 12.07 -12.94
C ASN A 313 13.61 11.73 -14.12
N SER A 314 14.15 11.18 -15.21
CA SER A 314 13.34 10.73 -16.36
C SER A 314 12.38 9.60 -15.99
N LYS A 315 12.82 8.64 -15.16
CA LYS A 315 11.98 7.54 -14.67
C LYS A 315 10.94 8.03 -13.66
N GLN A 316 11.29 9.03 -12.84
CA GLN A 316 10.32 9.68 -11.94
C GLN A 316 9.21 10.38 -12.74
N GLU A 317 9.58 11.11 -13.79
CA GLU A 317 8.61 11.80 -14.66
C GLU A 317 7.75 10.81 -15.44
N GLU A 318 8.34 9.75 -15.99
CA GLU A 318 7.59 8.68 -16.65
C GLU A 318 6.57 8.02 -15.70
N LEU A 319 6.98 7.72 -14.47
CA LEU A 319 6.09 7.17 -13.45
C LEU A 319 4.92 8.13 -13.15
N LYS A 320 5.21 9.43 -13.04
CA LYS A 320 4.19 10.47 -12.85
C LYS A 320 3.23 10.55 -14.03
N ASN A 321 3.72 10.44 -15.27
CA ASN A 321 2.90 10.46 -16.47
C ASN A 321 1.95 9.26 -16.52
N ILE A 322 2.45 8.06 -16.24
CA ILE A 322 1.62 6.84 -16.16
C ILE A 322 0.47 7.01 -15.17
N PHE A 323 0.76 7.52 -13.96
CA PHE A 323 -0.29 7.80 -12.98
C PHE A 323 -1.26 8.88 -13.48
N THR A 324 -0.73 9.94 -14.06
CA THR A 324 -1.53 11.08 -14.54
C THR A 324 -2.51 10.67 -15.62
N GLU A 325 -2.03 9.96 -16.63
CA GLU A 325 -2.84 9.50 -17.76
C GLU A 325 -3.94 8.54 -17.31
N GLU A 326 -3.60 7.54 -16.48
CA GLU A 326 -4.59 6.56 -16.03
C GLU A 326 -5.63 7.16 -15.08
N VAL A 327 -5.20 8.00 -14.14
CA VAL A 327 -6.12 8.67 -13.20
C VAL A 327 -7.05 9.62 -13.95
N ILE A 328 -6.54 10.45 -14.87
CA ILE A 328 -7.38 11.34 -15.68
C ILE A 328 -8.36 10.51 -16.53
N ARG A 329 -7.91 9.41 -17.13
CA ARG A 329 -8.79 8.51 -17.89
C ARG A 329 -9.93 7.98 -17.03
N LEU A 330 -9.67 7.56 -15.79
CA LEU A 330 -10.71 7.07 -14.88
C LEU A 330 -11.75 8.13 -14.53
N PHE A 331 -11.34 9.38 -14.26
CA PHE A 331 -12.26 10.48 -14.03
C PHE A 331 -13.09 10.81 -15.28
N GLN A 332 -12.47 10.79 -16.46
CA GLN A 332 -13.17 11.00 -17.73
C GLN A 332 -14.16 9.88 -18.04
N ASP A 333 -13.81 8.62 -17.79
CA ASP A 333 -14.66 7.49 -18.16
C ASP A 333 -15.84 7.28 -17.20
N VAL A 334 -15.74 7.74 -15.94
CA VAL A 334 -16.77 7.52 -14.91
C VAL A 334 -17.68 8.73 -14.70
N ILE A 335 -17.14 9.95 -14.80
CA ILE A 335 -17.90 11.19 -14.53
C ILE A 335 -17.69 12.25 -15.63
N ASP A 336 -17.28 11.84 -16.82
CA ASP A 336 -17.00 12.72 -17.96
C ASP A 336 -15.96 13.82 -17.65
N GLY A 337 -15.17 13.67 -16.59
CA GLY A 337 -14.23 14.70 -16.14
C GLY A 337 -14.92 15.98 -15.65
N GLU A 338 -16.14 15.88 -15.10
CA GLU A 338 -16.82 17.00 -14.42
C GLU A 338 -15.91 17.66 -13.38
N ILE A 339 -15.11 16.85 -12.68
CA ILE A 339 -13.94 17.28 -11.93
C ILE A 339 -12.71 16.51 -12.41
N LEU A 340 -11.54 17.12 -12.27
CA LEU A 340 -10.26 16.47 -12.53
C LEU A 340 -9.38 16.56 -11.28
N PRO A 341 -8.62 15.50 -10.97
CA PRO A 341 -7.76 15.49 -9.81
C PRO A 341 -6.44 16.21 -10.09
N GLU A 342 -5.85 16.74 -9.02
CA GLU A 342 -4.46 17.15 -8.98
C GLU A 342 -3.59 15.97 -8.54
N ILE A 343 -2.50 15.73 -9.26
CA ILE A 343 -1.63 14.58 -9.07
C ILE A 343 -0.24 15.06 -8.75
N ASN A 344 0.20 14.80 -7.52
CA ASN A 344 1.47 15.29 -6.99
C ASN A 344 2.32 14.14 -6.47
N ILE A 345 3.63 14.26 -6.63
CA ILE A 345 4.60 13.35 -6.05
C ILE A 345 5.49 14.15 -5.09
N SER A 346 5.61 13.70 -3.86
CA SER A 346 6.40 14.36 -2.83
C SER A 346 7.91 14.33 -3.10
N LYS A 347 8.66 15.05 -2.27
CA LYS A 347 10.10 14.81 -2.09
C LYS A 347 10.35 13.39 -1.58
N ASP A 348 11.58 12.90 -1.73
CA ASP A 348 11.97 11.62 -1.16
C ASP A 348 12.01 11.67 0.38
N SER A 349 11.75 10.52 0.99
CA SER A 349 11.87 10.33 2.43
C SER A 349 12.14 8.87 2.75
N ARG A 350 12.87 8.62 3.83
CA ARG A 350 13.10 7.24 4.31
C ARG A 350 11.92 6.75 5.15
N PRO A 351 11.43 7.48 6.16
CA PRO A 351 10.11 7.21 6.70
C PRO A 351 9.03 7.96 5.89
N LEU A 352 7.83 7.39 5.72
CA LEU A 352 6.71 8.09 5.05
C LEU A 352 6.04 9.17 5.95
N THR A 353 6.73 9.66 6.97
CA THR A 353 6.25 10.70 7.91
C THR A 353 5.99 12.06 7.24
N ILE A 354 6.37 12.22 5.97
CA ILE A 354 6.02 13.38 5.14
C ILE A 354 4.55 13.41 4.70
N LEU A 355 3.75 12.40 5.05
CA LEU A 355 2.31 12.31 4.73
C LEU A 355 1.52 13.53 5.22
N GLY A 356 1.75 14.00 6.45
CA GLY A 356 1.03 15.17 6.98
C GLY A 356 1.24 16.43 6.12
N ASN A 357 2.44 16.62 5.57
CA ASN A 357 2.73 17.72 4.65
C ASN A 357 2.02 17.52 3.30
N ALA A 358 1.93 16.28 2.80
CA ALA A 358 1.22 15.97 1.57
C ALA A 358 -0.30 16.24 1.70
N ILE A 359 -0.89 15.88 2.84
CA ILE A 359 -2.29 16.17 3.17
C ILE A 359 -2.51 17.68 3.28
N GLY A 360 -1.66 18.39 4.04
CA GLY A 360 -1.76 19.83 4.21
C GLY A 360 -1.64 20.63 2.91
N LYS A 361 -0.85 20.14 1.94
CA LYS A 361 -0.80 20.74 0.60
C LYS A 361 -2.09 20.52 -0.18
N GLY A 362 -2.63 19.30 -0.17
CA GLY A 362 -3.90 18.98 -0.86
C GLY A 362 -5.08 19.84 -0.40
N LYS A 363 -5.11 20.25 0.88
CA LYS A 363 -6.15 21.17 1.41
C LYS A 363 -6.08 22.59 0.84
N ASN A 364 -4.91 23.04 0.41
CA ASN A 364 -4.64 24.44 0.07
C ASN A 364 -4.51 24.70 -1.44
N GLN A 365 -4.62 23.69 -2.29
CA GLN A 365 -4.43 23.86 -3.73
C GLN A 365 -5.76 24.19 -4.43
N PRO A 366 -5.81 25.25 -5.27
CA PRO A 366 -6.97 25.52 -6.10
C PRO A 366 -7.13 24.39 -7.12
N GLN A 367 -8.26 23.69 -7.06
CA GLN A 367 -8.52 22.47 -7.82
C GLN A 367 -8.90 22.76 -9.27
N VAL A 368 -8.00 23.36 -10.04
CA VAL A 368 -8.06 23.33 -11.50
C VAL A 368 -6.64 23.53 -12.03
N SER A 369 -5.89 22.44 -12.20
CA SER A 369 -4.75 22.43 -13.10
C SER A 369 -5.23 21.83 -14.42
N GLN A 370 -5.70 22.69 -15.33
CA GLN A 370 -6.07 22.33 -16.71
C GLN A 370 -4.80 21.89 -17.47
N VAL A 371 -4.32 20.66 -17.24
CA VAL A 371 -3.33 20.02 -18.12
C VAL A 371 -4.04 19.17 -19.17
N ALA A 372 -5.23 18.64 -18.86
CA ALA A 372 -6.05 17.87 -19.80
C ALA A 372 -7.37 18.58 -20.09
N ILE A 373 -7.63 18.85 -21.36
CA ILE A 373 -8.98 19.23 -21.82
C ILE A 373 -9.87 17.99 -21.68
N THR A 374 -11.04 18.15 -21.06
CA THR A 374 -12.00 17.04 -20.91
C THR A 374 -12.52 16.60 -22.29
N LYS A 375 -12.76 15.30 -22.47
CA LYS A 375 -13.24 14.74 -23.75
C LYS A 375 -14.48 15.46 -24.28
N TRP A 376 -15.41 15.85 -23.40
CA TRP A 376 -16.60 16.61 -23.81
C TRP A 376 -16.28 18.04 -24.23
N LYS A 377 -15.29 18.71 -23.61
CA LYS A 377 -14.86 20.06 -24.02
C LYS A 377 -14.15 20.01 -25.37
N ASP A 378 -13.35 18.98 -25.62
CA ASP A 378 -12.76 18.73 -26.95
C ASP A 378 -13.82 18.44 -28.00
N LYS A 379 -14.79 17.58 -27.68
CA LYS A 379 -15.92 17.27 -28.57
C LYS A 379 -16.75 18.52 -28.85
N TRP A 380 -17.09 19.29 -27.82
CA TRP A 380 -17.80 20.56 -27.94
C TRP A 380 -17.05 21.56 -28.82
N ASN A 381 -15.73 21.71 -28.62
CA ASN A 381 -14.91 22.60 -29.44
C ASN A 381 -14.86 22.12 -30.90
N LYS A 382 -14.73 20.81 -31.15
CA LYS A 382 -14.77 20.23 -32.49
C LYS A 382 -16.12 20.42 -33.19
N ASP A 383 -17.21 20.19 -32.46
CA ASP A 383 -18.57 20.30 -32.99
C ASP A 383 -19.00 21.77 -33.21
N ASN A 384 -18.42 22.71 -32.46
CA ASN A 384 -18.71 24.15 -32.57
C ASN A 384 -17.68 24.95 -33.37
N LEU A 385 -16.65 24.34 -33.95
CA LEU A 385 -15.73 25.00 -34.90
C LEU A 385 -16.45 25.55 -36.16
N ASN A 386 -17.68 25.10 -36.44
CA ASN A 386 -18.50 25.54 -37.57
C ASN A 386 -19.73 26.39 -37.19
N LYS A 387 -19.87 26.80 -35.92
CA LYS A 387 -20.94 27.72 -35.50
C LYS A 387 -20.33 28.79 -34.63
N THR A 388 -20.32 30.01 -35.17
CA THR A 388 -19.97 31.27 -34.51
C THR A 388 -20.48 31.31 -33.06
N ALA A 389 -19.63 30.93 -32.13
CA ALA A 389 -19.69 31.34 -30.74
C ALA A 389 -18.33 31.95 -30.44
N LEU A 390 -18.21 33.23 -30.80
CA LEU A 390 -17.29 34.12 -30.09
C LEU A 390 -17.55 33.89 -28.61
N LEU A 391 -16.53 33.42 -27.91
CA LEU A 391 -16.51 33.30 -26.45
C LEU A 391 -16.90 34.67 -25.89
N ASP A 392 -18.11 34.77 -25.36
CA ASP A 392 -18.46 35.87 -24.50
C ASP A 392 -17.70 35.64 -23.19
N GLU A 393 -16.70 36.49 -22.94
CA GLU A 393 -15.79 36.46 -21.78
C GLU A 393 -16.54 36.52 -20.42
N GLY A 394 -17.86 36.72 -20.44
CA GLY A 394 -18.74 36.75 -19.27
C GLY A 394 -18.98 35.41 -18.57
N LEU A 395 -18.94 34.27 -19.26
CA LEU A 395 -19.24 32.97 -18.64
C LEU A 395 -18.09 32.43 -17.77
N CYS A 396 -16.87 32.94 -17.96
CA CYS A 396 -15.69 32.58 -17.15
C CYS A 396 -15.73 33.19 -15.74
N LYS A 397 -16.61 34.17 -15.46
CA LYS A 397 -16.67 34.80 -14.12
C LYS A 397 -17.36 33.95 -13.05
N ILE A 398 -18.12 32.91 -13.42
CA ILE A 398 -18.84 32.06 -12.45
C ILE A 398 -17.98 30.86 -12.02
N VAL A 399 -16.98 30.47 -12.80
CA VAL A 399 -16.05 29.39 -12.49
C VAL A 399 -14.67 30.00 -12.37
N GLY A 400 -14.20 30.26 -11.15
CA GLY A 400 -12.99 31.05 -10.83
C GLY A 400 -11.66 30.50 -11.35
N CYS A 401 -11.52 30.34 -12.66
CA CYS A 401 -10.27 30.14 -13.37
C CYS A 401 -9.54 31.47 -13.43
N LYS A 402 -8.67 31.73 -12.45
CA LYS A 402 -7.61 32.74 -12.62
C LYS A 402 -6.56 32.14 -13.54
N TYR A 403 -6.55 32.59 -14.80
CA TYR A 403 -5.37 32.50 -15.65
C TYR A 403 -4.27 33.34 -14.99
N TYR A 404 -3.15 32.71 -14.66
CA TYR A 404 -1.92 33.43 -14.36
C TYR A 404 -1.18 33.58 -15.69
N ASP A 405 -1.10 34.81 -16.19
CA ASP A 405 -0.24 35.16 -17.30
C ASP A 405 1.23 35.16 -16.83
N ASN A 406 2.04 34.38 -17.56
CA ASN A 406 3.51 34.28 -17.64
C ASN A 406 4.39 34.86 -16.53
#